data_AF-A0A2V9QIX6-F1
#
_entry.id   AF-A0A2V9QIX6-F1
#
_cell.length_a   1.000
_cell.length_b   1.000
_cell.length_c   1.000
_cell.angle_alpha   90.00
_cell.angle_beta   90.00
_cell.angle_gamma   90.00
#
_symmetry.space_group_name_H-M   'P 1'
#
loop_
_entity.id
_entity.type
_entity.pdbx_description
1 polymer ?
#
loop_
_entity_poly.entity_id
_entity_poly.type
_entity_poly.pdbx_seq_one_letter_code
_entity_poly.pdbx_strand_id
1 'polypeptide(L)'
;MSFTTRRSFASRIVCLFTGMGAASLFSGSAHAATKEQGGVRKLGYDGKPTDGTGFITPLIIHKGVIYIAGQGAHSRSPQEQFPNDVETHTTKVLDNVKDLSRSLNKD
;
A
#
# COMPACT_ATOMS: atom_id res chain seq x y z
N MET A 1 11.53 26.14 36.91
CA MET A 1 10.33 26.25 36.07
C MET A 1 10.21 25.02 35.17
N SER A 2 9.11 24.29 35.34
CA SER A 2 8.48 23.23 34.52
C SER A 2 9.32 22.28 33.66
N PHE A 3 9.40 21.02 34.09
CA PHE A 3 9.66 19.84 33.27
C PHE A 3 8.41 19.46 32.46
N THR A 4 8.54 19.23 31.15
CA THR A 4 7.49 18.56 30.37
C THR A 4 8.05 17.28 29.76
N THR A 5 7.99 16.22 30.55
CA THR A 5 8.09 14.82 30.12
C THR A 5 6.84 14.50 29.28
N ARG A 6 6.98 14.38 27.95
CA ARG A 6 5.86 13.94 27.10
C ARG A 6 5.69 12.43 27.27
N ARG A 7 4.64 12.13 28.03
CA ARG A 7 4.23 10.87 28.64
C ARG A 7 3.94 9.78 27.60
N SER A 8 4.43 8.58 27.92
CA SER A 8 4.12 7.28 27.34
C SER A 8 2.64 7.11 26.94
N PHE A 9 2.39 6.76 25.68
CA PHE A 9 1.08 6.30 25.15
C PHE A 9 0.99 4.76 25.08
N ALA A 10 1.88 4.06 25.79
CA ALA A 10 1.84 2.61 25.91
C ALA A 10 1.19 2.22 27.24
N SER A 11 -0.13 2.22 27.30
CA SER A 11 -0.84 1.43 28.32
C SER A 11 -2.30 1.24 27.95
N ARG A 12 -2.73 -0.03 27.94
CA ARG A 12 -4.11 -0.52 28.04
C ARG A 12 -4.85 -0.84 26.74
N ILE A 13 -4.44 -1.94 26.10
CA ILE A 13 -5.42 -2.92 25.62
C ILE A 13 -5.14 -4.22 26.37
N VAL A 14 -5.91 -4.45 27.43
CA VAL A 14 -5.88 -5.65 28.26
C VAL A 14 -6.68 -6.73 27.53
N CYS A 15 -6.03 -7.87 27.27
CA CYS A 15 -6.65 -9.11 26.83
C CYS A 15 -7.71 -9.60 27.83
N LEU A 16 -8.96 -9.74 27.39
CA LEU A 16 -9.96 -10.57 28.05
C LEU A 16 -10.90 -11.17 27.01
N PHE A 17 -10.58 -12.36 26.50
CA PHE A 17 -11.58 -13.36 26.08
C PHE A 17 -10.98 -14.76 26.25
N THR A 18 -10.99 -15.24 27.50
CA THR A 18 -10.86 -16.67 27.79
C THR A 18 -12.20 -17.31 27.51
N GLY A 19 -12.35 -17.87 26.31
CA GLY A 19 -13.56 -18.57 25.87
C GLY A 19 -13.16 -19.72 24.95
N MET A 20 -13.02 -20.90 25.55
CA MET A 20 -12.61 -22.15 24.92
C MET A 20 -13.77 -22.70 24.07
N GLY A 21 -13.53 -22.96 22.78
CA GLY A 21 -14.49 -23.60 21.88
C GLY A 21 -13.88 -23.91 20.51
N ALA A 22 -13.51 -25.16 20.29
CA ALA A 22 -12.98 -25.66 19.02
C ALA A 22 -14.11 -25.89 18.00
N ALA A 23 -13.97 -25.37 16.77
CA ALA A 23 -14.46 -26.01 15.54
C ALA A 23 -14.07 -25.22 14.27
N SER A 24 -13.32 -25.93 13.41
CA SER A 24 -13.42 -25.96 11.94
C SER A 24 -13.33 -24.68 11.09
N LEU A 25 -12.22 -24.63 10.34
CA LEU A 25 -12.18 -24.51 8.87
C LEU A 25 -12.84 -23.28 8.24
N PHE A 26 -12.06 -22.21 8.08
CA PHE A 26 -12.11 -21.42 6.84
C PHE A 26 -10.79 -21.62 6.08
N SER A 27 -10.79 -22.69 5.30
CA SER A 27 -9.92 -22.87 4.15
C SER A 27 -10.56 -22.11 2.97
N GLY A 28 -9.88 -21.09 2.45
CA GLY A 28 -10.21 -20.41 1.20
C GLY A 28 -10.00 -18.89 1.34
N SER A 29 -9.03 -18.24 0.71
CA SER A 29 -8.37 -18.52 -0.56
C SER A 29 -6.84 -18.52 -0.44
N ALA A 30 -6.22 -19.63 -0.83
CA ALA A 30 -4.93 -19.54 -1.49
C ALA A 30 -5.24 -19.21 -2.95
N HIS A 31 -4.59 -18.21 -3.55
CA HIS A 31 -3.60 -18.44 -4.62
C HIS A 31 -3.26 -17.12 -5.34
N ALA A 32 -2.12 -16.52 -4.98
CA ALA A 32 -1.14 -15.89 -5.87
C ALA A 32 -0.15 -15.02 -5.07
N ALA A 33 0.44 -15.56 -4.00
CA ALA A 33 1.64 -14.96 -3.44
C ALA A 33 2.83 -15.52 -4.24
N THR A 34 3.15 -14.89 -5.36
CA THR A 34 4.44 -15.05 -6.04
C THR A 34 5.52 -14.98 -4.96
N LYS A 35 6.24 -16.09 -4.72
CA LYS A 35 7.24 -16.32 -3.66
C LYS A 35 7.70 -15.01 -3.00
N GLU A 36 7.12 -14.67 -1.86
CA GLU A 36 7.52 -13.50 -1.07
C GLU A 36 8.96 -13.71 -0.60
N GLN A 37 9.90 -13.04 -1.24
CA GLN A 37 11.29 -13.04 -0.81
C GLN A 37 11.39 -12.17 0.45
N GLY A 38 11.37 -12.80 1.62
CA GLY A 38 11.52 -12.10 2.91
C GLY A 38 10.31 -11.27 3.34
N GLY A 39 9.09 -11.62 2.91
CA GLY A 39 7.87 -10.87 3.29
C GLY A 39 7.67 -9.57 2.50
N VAL A 40 8.38 -9.41 1.38
CA VAL A 40 8.23 -8.29 0.45
C VAL A 40 7.32 -8.74 -0.70
N ARG A 41 6.18 -8.07 -0.86
CA ARG A 41 5.28 -8.23 -1.99
C ARG A 41 5.46 -7.09 -2.97
N LYS A 42 5.84 -7.40 -4.22
CA LYS A 42 5.89 -6.44 -5.31
C LYS A 42 4.61 -6.53 -6.13
N LEU A 43 3.97 -5.38 -6.36
CA LEU A 43 2.74 -5.30 -7.13
C LEU A 43 2.92 -4.34 -8.32
N GLY A 44 2.21 -4.64 -9.42
CA GLY A 44 2.09 -3.79 -10.59
C GLY A 44 1.13 -2.61 -10.36
N TYR A 45 0.96 -1.77 -11.39
CA TYR A 45 0.07 -0.61 -11.35
C TYR A 45 -1.41 -0.98 -11.22
N ASP A 46 -1.76 -2.24 -11.49
CA ASP A 46 -3.08 -2.82 -11.33
C ASP A 46 -3.32 -3.40 -9.93
N GLY A 47 -2.33 -3.33 -9.04
CA GLY A 47 -2.39 -3.91 -7.70
C GLY A 47 -2.11 -5.42 -7.65
N LYS A 48 -1.81 -6.06 -8.78
CA LYS A 48 -1.56 -7.51 -8.85
C LYS A 48 -0.07 -7.84 -8.68
N PRO A 49 0.28 -9.05 -8.22
CA PRO A 49 1.68 -9.48 -8.13
C PRO A 49 2.43 -9.30 -9.45
N THR A 50 3.64 -8.74 -9.36
CA THR A 50 4.57 -8.63 -10.50
C THR A 50 5.88 -9.33 -10.17
N ASP A 51 6.55 -9.81 -11.20
CA ASP A 51 7.93 -10.32 -11.14
C ASP A 51 8.95 -9.21 -10.81
N GLY A 52 8.54 -7.93 -10.91
CA GLY A 52 9.37 -6.78 -10.56
C GLY A 52 10.53 -6.58 -11.53
N THR A 53 10.41 -7.08 -12.76
CA THR A 53 11.40 -6.92 -13.83
C THR A 53 11.32 -5.56 -14.52
N GLY A 54 10.23 -4.83 -14.31
CA GLY A 54 10.07 -3.44 -14.76
C GLY A 54 11.08 -2.50 -14.09
N PHE A 55 11.47 -1.44 -14.83
CA PHE A 55 12.43 -0.43 -14.35
C PHE A 55 12.03 0.20 -13.00
N ILE A 56 10.73 0.38 -12.76
CA ILE A 56 10.17 0.86 -11.49
C ILE A 56 9.10 -0.12 -11.03
N THR A 57 9.25 -0.64 -9.80
CA THR A 57 8.16 -1.37 -9.12
C THR A 57 7.20 -0.35 -8.49
N PRO A 58 5.94 -0.26 -8.93
CA PRO A 58 5.06 0.83 -8.51
C PRO A 58 4.58 0.70 -7.05
N LEU A 59 4.41 -0.53 -6.57
CA LEU A 59 3.86 -0.82 -5.26
C LEU A 59 4.68 -1.90 -4.56
N ILE A 60 5.08 -1.65 -3.32
CA ILE A 60 5.70 -2.65 -2.45
C ILE A 60 4.91 -2.71 -1.14
N ILE A 61 4.54 -3.90 -0.71
CA ILE A 61 3.99 -4.14 0.63
C ILE A 61 5.05 -4.89 1.44
N HIS A 62 5.40 -4.35 2.61
CA HIS A 62 6.34 -4.96 3.53
C HIS A 62 6.00 -4.57 4.97
N LYS A 63 5.87 -5.56 5.86
CA LYS A 63 5.54 -5.36 7.30
C LYS A 63 4.29 -4.49 7.52
N GLY A 64 3.26 -4.69 6.71
CA GLY A 64 2.00 -3.94 6.79
C GLY A 64 2.07 -2.49 6.29
N VAL A 65 3.22 -2.07 5.73
CA VAL A 65 3.41 -0.75 5.12
C VAL A 65 3.34 -0.86 3.61
N ILE A 66 2.63 0.08 2.99
CA ILE A 66 2.55 0.24 1.53
C ILE A 66 3.54 1.33 1.12
N TYR A 67 4.47 0.99 0.25
CA TYR A 67 5.39 1.93 -0.39
C TYR A 67 4.91 2.15 -1.82
N ILE A 68 4.66 3.42 -2.16
CA ILE A 68 4.24 3.87 -3.49
C ILE A 68 5.43 4.55 -4.15
N ALA A 69 5.79 4.15 -5.37
CA ALA A 69 6.84 4.80 -6.13
C ALA A 69 6.47 6.27 -6.45
N GLY A 70 7.48 7.12 -6.67
CA GLY A 70 7.26 8.51 -7.07
C GLY A 70 6.37 8.61 -8.31
N GLN A 71 5.30 9.41 -8.23
CA GLN A 71 4.38 9.64 -9.34
C GLN A 71 4.70 10.98 -10.00
N GLY A 72 4.81 10.97 -11.33
CA GLY A 72 4.81 12.18 -12.15
C GLY A 72 3.43 12.46 -12.72
N ALA A 73 3.24 13.62 -13.34
CA ALA A 73 1.99 13.97 -14.04
C ALA A 73 1.87 13.36 -15.45
N HIS A 74 2.71 12.35 -15.78
CA HIS A 74 2.66 11.69 -17.09
C HIS A 74 1.37 10.93 -17.24
N SER A 75 0.56 11.33 -18.23
CA SER A 75 -0.55 10.51 -18.63
C SER A 75 0.00 9.26 -19.31
N ARG A 76 -0.70 8.14 -19.16
CA ARG A 76 -0.38 6.92 -19.92
C ARG A 76 -0.91 6.98 -21.36
N SER A 77 -1.49 8.12 -21.75
CA SER A 77 -2.12 8.34 -23.04
C SER A 77 -1.16 9.14 -23.93
N PRO A 78 -0.62 8.55 -25.01
CA PRO A 78 0.42 9.17 -25.83
C PRO A 78 0.00 10.47 -26.55
N GLN A 79 -1.27 10.83 -26.49
CA GLN A 79 -1.86 11.98 -27.17
C GLN A 79 -2.12 13.17 -26.23
N GLU A 80 -1.89 13.02 -24.92
CA GLU A 80 -2.20 14.08 -23.97
C GLU A 80 -1.05 15.07 -23.88
N GLN A 81 -1.32 16.33 -24.24
CA GLN A 81 -0.36 17.40 -24.03
C GLN A 81 -0.14 17.60 -22.53
N PHE A 82 1.13 17.63 -22.14
CA PHE A 82 1.47 17.85 -20.75
C PHE A 82 1.03 19.25 -20.31
N PRO A 83 0.30 19.36 -19.18
CA PRO A 83 0.04 20.66 -18.58
C PRO A 83 1.37 21.29 -18.18
N ASN A 84 1.57 22.55 -18.60
CA ASN A 84 2.74 23.35 -18.23
C ASN A 84 2.49 24.18 -16.95
N ASP A 85 1.35 23.99 -16.29
CA ASP A 85 1.01 24.64 -15.03
C ASP A 85 1.18 23.68 -13.83
N VAL A 86 1.61 24.26 -12.71
CA VAL A 86 1.93 23.50 -11.48
C VAL A 86 0.69 22.92 -10.80
N GLU A 87 -0.45 23.58 -10.92
CA GLU A 87 -1.70 23.16 -10.28
C GLU A 87 -2.21 21.86 -10.90
N THR A 88 -2.30 21.81 -12.24
CA THR A 88 -2.70 20.61 -12.97
C THR A 88 -1.67 19.50 -12.82
N HIS A 89 -0.37 19.83 -12.84
CA HIS A 89 0.69 18.84 -12.60
C HIS A 89 0.53 18.17 -11.22
N THR A 90 0.37 18.98 -10.17
CA THR A 90 0.24 18.49 -8.79
C THR A 90 -1.04 17.69 -8.62
N THR A 91 -2.14 18.12 -9.23
CA THR A 91 -3.42 17.41 -9.22
C THR A 91 -3.26 16.02 -9.83
N LYS A 92 -2.65 15.91 -11.01
CA LYS A 92 -2.38 14.62 -11.67
C LYS A 92 -1.48 13.71 -10.85
N VAL A 93 -0.45 14.26 -10.20
CA VAL A 93 0.43 13.48 -9.30
C VAL A 93 -0.37 12.87 -8.15
N LEU A 94 -1.23 13.67 -7.50
CA LEU A 94 -2.06 13.20 -6.38
C LEU A 94 -3.12 12.19 -6.84
N ASP A 95 -3.71 12.39 -8.02
CA ASP A 95 -4.66 11.44 -8.60
C ASP A 95 -3.98 10.10 -8.92
N ASN A 96 -2.75 10.12 -9.45
CA ASN A 96 -1.97 8.90 -9.70
C ASN A 96 -1.68 8.14 -8.40
N VAL A 97 -1.34 8.84 -7.31
CA VAL A 97 -1.17 8.24 -5.98
C VAL A 97 -2.47 7.63 -5.47
N LYS A 98 -3.58 8.33 -5.64
CA LYS A 98 -4.92 7.87 -5.25
C LYS A 98 -5.34 6.61 -6.01
N ASP A 99 -5.05 6.55 -7.31
CA ASP A 99 -5.40 5.41 -8.14
C ASP A 99 -4.58 4.17 -7.80
N LEU A 100 -3.28 4.34 -7.50
CA LEU A 100 -2.44 3.27 -6.96
C LEU A 100 -2.92 2.77 -5.59
N SER A 101 -3.38 3.67 -4.73
CA SER A 101 -3.98 3.28 -3.45
C SER A 101 -5.28 2.47 -3.66
N ARG A 102 -6.11 2.88 -4.63
CA ARG A 102 -7.35 2.17 -4.98
C ARG A 102 -7.09 0.80 -5.62
N SER A 103 -6.04 0.66 -6.42
CA SER A 103 -5.75 -0.62 -7.09
C SER A 103 -5.45 -1.74 -6.10
N LEU A 104 -5.04 -1.41 -4.87
CA LEU A 104 -4.85 -2.38 -3.79
C LEU A 104 -6.15 -2.97 -3.23
N ASN A 105 -7.30 -2.36 -3.53
CA ASN A 105 -8.62 -2.76 -3.02
C ASN A 105 -9.57 -3.21 -4.15
N LYS A 106 -9.05 -3.45 -5.35
CA LYS A 106 -9.83 -3.96 -6.49
C LYS A 106 -9.64 -5.48 -6.54
N ASP A 107 -10.67 -6.19 -6.08
CA ASP A 107 -10.83 -7.64 -6.29
C ASP A 107 -11.34 -7.91 -7.72
#